data_AF-A0A183B661-F1
#
_entry.id   AF-A0A183B661-F1
#
_cell.length_a   1.000
_cell.length_b   1.000
_cell.length_c   1.000
_cell.angle_alpha   90.00
_cell.angle_beta   90.00
_cell.angle_gamma   90.00
#
_symmetry.space_group_name_H-M   'P 1'
#
loop_
_entity.id
_entity.type
_entity.pdbx_description
1 polymer ?
#
loop_
_entity_poly.entity_id
_entity_poly.type
_entity_poly.pdbx_seq_one_letter_code
_entity_poly.pdbx_strand_id
1 'polypeptide(L)'
;LVNRIRKFDTSTLIFYEPLAFGVFFPDSKLDTGTGFDRVPGLLTDPNAAQKSVLSYHGFCWILQSTTDSESMTWWSKIACDYILTPLVFKNTQNSIQRTGGGRFLTSFSQCDQDGQWNSLNRTECDTVLNKADEQFQSWTYWGGNLLDSSGNPIANQIKFLVRPYPMATRGSPINLSFNPETGEFRYEFSLNTSGLWANDSVAVIFLPLKEHYAAGAFVRISPQLIKFVLERNRLRLWTSLGGLIGQVNVTVTITRGCPPTNQSTTLSPLSSTASSPSSTLSPSFSTPTSTSSPNPCK
;
A
#
# COMPACT_ATOMS: atom_id res chain seq x y z
N LEU A 1 20.11 17.65 -13.95
CA LEU A 1 20.19 16.19 -13.80
C LEU A 1 19.29 15.45 -14.80
N VAL A 2 17.98 15.73 -14.84
CA VAL A 2 17.00 15.08 -15.75
C VAL A 2 17.49 14.95 -17.19
N ASN A 3 17.98 16.02 -17.81
CA ASN A 3 18.46 15.98 -19.20
C ASN A 3 19.62 15.00 -19.43
N ARG A 4 20.42 14.68 -18.40
CA ARG A 4 21.49 13.68 -18.51
C ARG A 4 20.93 12.26 -18.41
N ILE A 5 19.96 12.03 -17.52
CA ILE A 5 19.26 10.74 -17.40
C ILE A 5 18.51 10.43 -18.71
N ARG A 6 17.76 11.42 -19.23
CA ARG A 6 16.96 11.25 -20.47
C ARG A 6 17.76 11.04 -21.74
N LYS A 7 19.09 11.19 -21.72
CA LYS A 7 19.96 10.76 -22.83
C LYS A 7 20.05 9.24 -22.96
N PHE A 8 19.84 8.50 -21.87
CA PHE A 8 20.02 7.05 -21.81
C PHE A 8 18.74 6.29 -21.40
N ASP A 9 17.83 6.97 -20.69
CA ASP A 9 16.58 6.39 -20.22
C ASP A 9 15.42 7.36 -20.40
N THR A 10 14.54 7.05 -21.34
CA THR A 10 13.43 7.93 -21.74
C THR A 10 12.14 7.71 -20.98
N SER A 11 12.05 6.69 -20.12
CA SER A 11 10.77 6.21 -19.57
C SER A 11 10.72 6.04 -18.05
N THR A 12 11.84 5.74 -17.39
CA THR A 12 11.85 5.50 -15.94
C THR A 12 11.36 6.72 -15.17
N LEU A 13 10.57 6.51 -14.12
CA LEU A 13 10.06 7.58 -13.26
C LEU A 13 11.22 8.33 -12.60
N ILE A 14 11.14 9.66 -12.58
CA ILE A 14 12.09 10.52 -11.87
C ILE A 14 11.45 10.97 -10.57
N PHE A 15 12.05 10.54 -9.47
CA PHE A 15 11.70 10.98 -8.12
C PHE A 15 12.46 12.26 -7.83
N TYR A 16 11.78 13.29 -7.33
CA TYR A 16 12.36 14.57 -6.98
C TYR A 16 11.80 15.07 -5.66
N GLU A 17 12.67 15.64 -4.82
CA GLU A 17 12.33 16.01 -3.45
C GLU A 17 12.29 17.52 -3.25
N PRO A 18 11.35 18.03 -2.44
CA PRO A 18 11.35 19.41 -2.00
C PRO A 18 12.46 19.64 -0.97
N LEU A 19 12.67 20.90 -0.58
CA LEU A 19 13.35 21.19 0.67
C LEU A 19 12.63 20.44 1.81
N ALA A 20 13.38 19.76 2.67
CA ALA A 20 12.82 18.81 3.65
C ALA A 20 11.72 19.42 4.54
N PHE A 21 11.88 20.68 4.94
CA PHE A 21 10.89 21.40 5.76
C PHE A 21 9.77 22.07 4.94
N GLY A 22 9.91 22.14 3.61
CA GLY A 22 8.98 22.83 2.72
C GLY A 22 7.57 22.24 2.77
N VAL A 23 7.45 20.93 2.97
CA VAL A 23 6.14 20.23 3.03
C VAL A 23 5.27 20.62 4.23
N PHE A 24 5.84 21.22 5.28
CA PHE A 24 5.08 21.64 6.47
C PHE A 24 4.38 23.00 6.29
N PHE A 25 4.81 23.79 5.30
CA PHE A 25 4.25 25.12 5.05
C PHE A 25 3.39 25.10 3.79
N PRO A 26 2.23 25.79 3.78
CA PRO A 26 1.46 25.93 2.57
C PRO A 26 2.24 26.72 1.52
N ASP A 27 1.94 26.50 0.23
CA ASP A 27 2.44 27.35 -0.84
C ASP A 27 2.05 28.82 -0.57
N SER A 28 3.00 29.74 -0.66
CA SER A 28 2.74 31.18 -0.48
C SER A 28 3.58 32.04 -1.42
N LYS A 29 3.34 33.35 -1.41
CA LYS A 29 4.15 34.33 -2.15
C LYS A 29 5.59 34.47 -1.64
N LEU A 30 5.95 33.78 -0.55
CA LEU A 30 7.30 33.75 0.02
C LEU A 30 8.06 32.47 -0.35
N ASP A 31 7.67 31.78 -1.43
CA ASP A 31 8.26 30.51 -1.89
C ASP A 31 8.26 29.39 -0.83
N THR A 32 7.28 29.42 0.07
CA THR A 32 7.02 28.32 1.00
C THR A 32 6.32 27.16 0.28
N GLY A 33 6.27 25.98 0.90
CA GLY A 33 5.73 24.78 0.28
C GLY A 33 6.82 23.94 -0.38
N THR A 34 6.46 23.19 -1.41
CA THR A 34 7.41 22.25 -2.06
C THR A 34 8.52 22.95 -2.84
N GLY A 35 8.36 24.25 -3.13
CA GLY A 35 9.32 25.04 -3.92
C GLY A 35 9.31 24.74 -5.43
N PHE A 36 8.47 23.82 -5.89
CA PHE A 36 8.34 23.50 -7.31
C PHE A 36 7.15 24.20 -7.93
N ASP A 37 7.38 24.96 -9.00
CA ASP A 37 6.35 25.51 -9.88
C ASP A 37 5.99 24.56 -11.04
N ARG A 38 6.85 23.58 -11.32
CA ARG A 38 6.74 22.57 -12.38
C ARG A 38 7.54 21.31 -12.03
N VAL A 39 7.23 20.20 -12.70
CA VAL A 39 8.07 19.00 -12.61
C VAL A 39 9.44 19.20 -13.28
N PRO A 40 10.51 18.59 -12.76
CA PRO A 40 11.82 18.61 -13.42
C PRO A 40 11.77 18.08 -14.86
N GLY A 41 12.31 18.85 -15.82
CA GLY A 41 12.38 18.46 -17.23
C GLY A 41 11.19 18.92 -18.09
N LEU A 42 10.16 19.56 -17.52
CA LEU A 42 8.99 20.02 -18.27
C LEU A 42 9.32 20.99 -19.41
N LEU A 43 10.37 21.82 -19.25
CA LEU A 43 10.80 22.78 -20.28
C LEU A 43 11.34 22.11 -21.55
N THR A 44 11.72 20.83 -21.47
CA THR A 44 12.30 20.07 -22.58
C THR A 44 11.42 18.92 -23.05
N ASP A 45 10.61 18.34 -22.16
CA ASP A 45 9.67 17.26 -22.46
C ASP A 45 8.27 17.64 -21.94
N PRO A 46 7.31 17.98 -22.82
CA PRO A 46 5.94 18.29 -22.41
C PRO A 46 5.25 17.15 -21.66
N ASN A 47 5.71 15.90 -21.81
CA ASN A 47 5.19 14.73 -21.12
C ASN A 47 5.95 14.42 -19.82
N ALA A 48 6.88 15.27 -19.38
CA ALA A 48 7.68 15.04 -18.18
C ALA A 48 6.83 14.72 -16.94
N ALA A 49 5.64 15.33 -16.82
CA ALA A 49 4.74 15.09 -15.70
C ALA A 49 4.32 13.63 -15.58
N GLN A 50 4.08 12.92 -16.70
CA GLN A 50 3.70 11.51 -16.69
C GLN A 50 4.81 10.58 -16.18
N LYS A 51 6.04 11.10 -16.07
CA LYS A 51 7.24 10.35 -15.67
C LYS A 51 7.93 10.97 -14.45
N SER A 52 7.22 11.78 -13.69
CA SER A 52 7.75 12.50 -12.53
C SER A 52 6.94 12.18 -11.29
N VAL A 53 7.65 12.02 -10.17
CA VAL A 53 7.07 11.68 -8.87
C VAL A 53 7.64 12.63 -7.83
N LEU A 54 6.78 13.43 -7.19
CA LEU A 54 7.16 14.20 -6.02
C LEU A 54 7.42 13.21 -4.87
N SER A 55 8.68 13.00 -4.52
CA SER A 55 9.06 12.26 -3.33
C SER A 55 9.15 13.20 -2.14
N TYR A 56 8.66 12.76 -0.98
CA TYR A 56 8.68 13.57 0.23
C TYR A 56 8.73 12.71 1.48
N HIS A 57 9.09 13.35 2.59
CA HIS A 57 9.17 12.71 3.88
C HIS A 57 8.00 13.13 4.78
N GLY A 58 7.50 12.20 5.58
CA GLY A 58 6.35 12.38 6.47
C GLY A 58 6.73 12.06 7.91
N PHE A 59 7.40 13.00 8.56
CA PHE A 59 7.75 12.91 9.98
C PHE A 59 6.97 13.96 10.77
N CYS A 60 6.58 13.66 12.00
CA CYS A 60 6.16 14.69 12.92
C CYS A 60 7.39 15.46 13.41
N TRP A 61 7.63 16.65 12.85
CA TRP A 61 8.86 17.40 13.09
C TRP A 61 9.12 17.70 14.57
N ILE A 62 8.08 17.95 15.37
CA ILE A 62 8.22 18.24 16.81
C ILE A 62 8.73 17.03 17.63
N LEU A 63 8.78 15.83 17.03
CA LEU A 63 9.27 14.60 17.67
C LEU A 63 10.72 14.26 17.27
N GLN A 64 11.37 15.03 16.39
CA GLN A 64 12.73 14.70 15.95
C GLN A 64 13.79 14.78 17.05
N SER A 65 13.50 15.48 18.16
CA SER A 65 14.40 15.61 19.31
C SER A 65 13.95 14.80 20.54
N THR A 66 12.85 14.04 20.45
CA THR A 66 12.37 13.20 21.55
C THR A 66 13.01 11.82 21.48
N THR A 67 13.29 11.20 22.63
CA THR A 67 13.81 9.83 22.67
C THR A 67 12.69 8.81 22.43
N ASP A 68 13.00 7.72 21.72
CA ASP A 68 12.03 6.69 21.29
C ASP A 68 11.22 6.05 22.44
N SER A 69 11.72 6.14 23.68
CA SER A 69 11.10 5.56 24.89
C SER A 69 10.15 6.51 25.64
N GLU A 70 10.01 7.76 25.21
CA GLU A 70 9.11 8.70 25.87
C GLU A 70 7.64 8.45 25.50
N SER A 71 6.74 8.71 26.44
CA SER A 71 5.30 8.66 26.16
C SER A 71 4.87 9.92 25.43
N MET A 72 4.04 9.76 24.40
CA MET A 72 3.55 10.92 23.65
C MET A 72 2.65 11.78 24.53
N THR A 73 3.04 13.03 24.74
CA THR A 73 2.19 13.98 25.44
C THR A 73 0.90 14.22 24.65
N TRP A 74 -0.22 14.45 25.33
CA TRP A 74 -1.51 14.65 24.67
C TRP A 74 -1.48 15.80 23.64
N TRP A 75 -0.70 16.87 23.90
CA TRP A 75 -0.59 18.01 23.00
C TRP A 75 0.27 17.70 21.77
N SER A 76 1.35 16.91 21.92
CA SER A 76 2.21 16.53 20.79
C SER A 76 1.44 15.58 19.87
N LYS A 77 0.67 14.65 20.43
CA LYS A 77 -0.30 13.84 19.69
C LYS A 77 -1.24 14.70 18.86
N ILE A 78 -1.87 15.70 19.47
CA ILE A 78 -2.81 16.58 18.76
C ILE A 78 -2.10 17.32 17.62
N ALA A 79 -0.92 17.88 17.89
CA ALA A 79 -0.15 18.60 16.88
C ALA A 79 0.29 17.68 15.72
N CYS A 80 0.74 16.46 16.00
CA CYS A 80 1.15 15.51 14.97
C CYS A 80 -0.04 15.00 14.14
N ASP A 81 -1.11 14.55 14.80
CA ASP A 81 -2.21 13.83 14.16
C ASP A 81 -3.17 14.75 13.42
N TYR A 82 -3.47 15.92 14.00
CA TYR A 82 -4.52 16.80 13.48
C TYR A 82 -3.98 18.04 12.77
N ILE A 83 -2.68 18.34 12.91
CA ILE A 83 -2.09 19.55 12.32
C ILE A 83 -0.98 19.17 11.33
N LEU A 84 0.16 18.67 11.82
CA LEU A 84 1.37 18.51 11.01
C LEU A 84 1.24 17.42 9.95
N THR A 85 0.80 16.21 10.30
CA THR A 85 0.64 15.12 9.33
C THR A 85 -0.39 15.48 8.26
N PRO A 86 -1.60 15.94 8.59
CA PRO A 86 -2.56 16.40 7.58
C PRO A 86 -2.02 17.52 6.68
N LEU A 87 -1.26 18.48 7.23
CA LEU A 87 -0.64 19.55 6.45
C LEU A 87 0.37 19.01 5.42
N VAL A 88 1.26 18.09 5.81
CA VAL A 88 2.22 17.47 4.88
C VAL A 88 1.51 16.78 3.72
N PHE A 89 0.48 15.98 4.02
CA PHE A 89 -0.30 15.29 2.99
C PHE A 89 -1.07 16.28 2.10
N LYS A 90 -1.63 17.35 2.67
CA LYS A 90 -2.36 18.37 1.92
C LYS A 90 -1.44 19.20 1.02
N ASN A 91 -0.29 19.64 1.53
CA ASN A 91 0.64 20.49 0.79
C ASN A 91 1.27 19.73 -0.39
N THR A 92 1.63 18.46 -0.18
CA THR A 92 2.15 17.61 -1.26
C THR A 92 1.08 17.29 -2.31
N GLN A 93 -0.18 17.09 -1.90
CA GLN A 93 -1.30 16.93 -2.82
C GLN A 93 -1.55 18.20 -3.65
N ASN A 94 -1.57 19.37 -3.02
CA ASN A 94 -1.73 20.65 -3.71
C ASN A 94 -0.61 20.90 -4.72
N SER A 95 0.63 20.52 -4.36
CA SER A 95 1.78 20.62 -5.27
C SER A 95 1.56 19.80 -6.54
N ILE A 96 1.20 18.51 -6.43
CA ILE A 96 0.95 17.68 -7.63
C ILE A 96 -0.29 18.09 -8.41
N GLN A 97 -1.32 18.66 -7.77
CA GLN A 97 -2.47 19.23 -8.48
C GLN A 97 -2.05 20.41 -9.38
N ARG A 98 -1.02 21.14 -8.96
CA ARG A 98 -0.48 22.30 -9.69
C ARG A 98 0.57 21.90 -10.73
N THR A 99 1.49 21.00 -10.40
CA THR A 99 2.63 20.64 -11.26
C THR A 99 2.36 19.43 -12.16
N GLY A 100 1.38 18.60 -11.82
CA GLY A 100 1.20 17.26 -12.37
C GLY A 100 2.18 16.23 -11.78
N GLY A 101 2.03 14.98 -12.21
CA GLY A 101 2.84 13.83 -11.78
C GLY A 101 2.24 13.02 -10.64
N GLY A 102 2.98 12.00 -10.21
CA GLY A 102 2.65 11.23 -9.01
C GLY A 102 3.24 11.87 -7.76
N ARG A 103 2.87 11.37 -6.58
CA ARG A 103 3.68 11.57 -5.37
C ARG A 103 3.92 10.25 -4.64
N PHE A 104 5.00 10.21 -3.88
CA PHE A 104 5.44 9.03 -3.15
C PHE A 104 6.03 9.44 -1.80
N LEU A 105 5.54 8.86 -0.70
CA LEU A 105 6.09 9.11 0.63
C LEU A 105 7.35 8.24 0.79
N THR A 106 8.52 8.78 0.46
CA THR A 106 9.77 7.98 0.39
C THR A 106 10.36 7.67 1.76
N SER A 107 9.92 8.36 2.80
CA SER A 107 10.39 8.14 4.16
C SER A 107 9.37 8.62 5.18
N PHE A 108 9.13 7.83 6.21
CA PHE A 108 8.39 8.22 7.41
C PHE A 108 8.93 7.44 8.60
N SER A 109 8.64 7.98 9.79
CA SER A 109 9.03 7.59 11.17
C SER A 109 9.72 6.24 11.42
N GLN A 110 10.50 6.19 12.49
CA GLN A 110 11.08 4.98 13.04
C GLN A 110 9.99 4.25 13.86
N CYS A 111 9.23 3.34 13.22
CA CYS A 111 8.20 2.50 13.86
C CYS A 111 8.76 1.46 14.87
N ASP A 112 9.75 1.84 15.67
CA ASP A 112 10.37 1.00 16.68
C ASP A 112 9.46 0.92 17.90
N GLN A 113 8.95 -0.28 18.19
CA GLN A 113 8.20 -0.50 19.42
C GLN A 113 9.11 -0.89 20.58
N ASP A 114 8.96 -0.15 21.67
CA ASP A 114 9.34 -0.43 23.05
C ASP A 114 8.37 -1.40 23.76
N GLY A 115 7.36 -1.91 23.05
CA GLY A 115 6.32 -2.80 23.58
C GLY A 115 5.16 -2.11 24.29
N GLN A 116 5.09 -0.76 24.26
CA GLN A 116 4.00 0.00 24.88
C GLN A 116 2.94 0.41 23.85
N TRP A 117 1.66 0.19 24.17
CA TRP A 117 0.54 0.50 23.26
C TRP A 117 0.39 2.00 22.94
N ASN A 118 0.95 2.87 23.78
CA ASN A 118 0.87 4.32 23.67
C ASN A 118 2.24 4.97 23.36
N SER A 119 3.24 4.21 22.92
CA SER A 119 4.53 4.80 22.57
C SER A 119 4.41 5.73 21.37
N LEU A 120 5.28 6.75 21.36
CA LEU A 120 5.40 7.76 20.31
C LEU A 120 5.43 7.11 18.92
N ASN A 121 6.30 6.12 18.75
CA ASN A 121 6.59 5.48 17.47
C ASN A 121 5.40 4.71 16.91
N ARG A 122 4.68 3.96 17.74
CA ARG A 122 3.48 3.24 17.28
C ARG A 122 2.40 4.22 16.84
N THR A 123 2.14 5.23 17.66
CA THR A 123 1.04 6.16 17.42
C THR A 123 1.28 7.00 16.17
N GLU A 124 2.51 7.48 15.97
CA GLU A 124 2.89 8.21 14.76
C GLU A 124 2.76 7.34 13.50
N CYS A 125 3.23 6.08 13.56
CA CYS A 125 3.15 5.17 12.42
C CYS A 125 1.70 4.82 12.05
N ASP A 126 0.83 4.56 13.03
CA ASP A 126 -0.58 4.33 12.76
C ASP A 126 -1.23 5.57 12.11
N THR A 127 -0.93 6.77 12.61
CA THR A 127 -1.42 8.03 12.01
C THR A 127 -0.95 8.19 10.56
N VAL A 128 0.34 8.02 10.28
CA VAL A 128 0.90 8.18 8.93
C VAL A 128 0.35 7.15 7.98
N LEU A 129 0.29 5.87 8.36
CA LEU A 129 -0.21 4.78 7.52
C LEU A 129 -1.71 4.92 7.25
N ASN A 130 -2.50 5.29 8.26
CA ASN A 130 -3.94 5.55 8.06
C ASN A 130 -4.16 6.75 7.14
N LYS A 131 -3.36 7.82 7.29
CA LYS A 131 -3.46 8.98 6.40
C LYS A 131 -3.00 8.65 4.98
N ALA A 132 -2.01 7.77 4.84
CA ALA A 132 -1.56 7.28 3.55
C ALA A 132 -2.66 6.46 2.86
N ASP A 133 -3.34 5.56 3.57
CA ASP A 133 -4.48 4.81 3.06
C ASP A 133 -5.62 5.77 2.63
N GLU A 134 -6.00 6.73 3.49
CA GLU A 134 -7.05 7.73 3.21
C GLU A 134 -6.77 8.53 1.94
N GLN A 135 -5.49 8.82 1.67
CA GLN A 135 -5.04 9.64 0.56
C GLN A 135 -4.55 8.82 -0.64
N PHE A 136 -4.77 7.50 -0.61
CA PHE A 136 -4.30 6.51 -1.59
C PHE A 136 -2.82 6.70 -1.96
N GLN A 137 -2.00 6.88 -0.93
CA GLN A 137 -0.61 7.29 -1.04
C GLN A 137 0.34 6.10 -0.84
N SER A 138 1.17 5.82 -1.85
CA SER A 138 2.26 4.86 -1.71
C SER A 138 3.38 5.39 -0.82
N TRP A 139 4.09 4.48 -0.14
CA TRP A 139 5.12 4.83 0.82
C TRP A 139 6.27 3.81 0.85
N THR A 140 7.41 4.25 1.37
CA THR A 140 8.52 3.40 1.83
C THR A 140 8.87 3.76 3.26
N TYR A 141 9.03 2.73 4.08
CA TYR A 141 9.37 2.86 5.50
C TYR A 141 10.84 3.23 5.68
N TRP A 142 11.13 4.12 6.64
CA TRP A 142 12.50 4.45 7.02
C TRP A 142 12.97 3.53 8.14
N GLY A 143 13.77 2.54 7.77
CA GLY A 143 14.36 1.59 8.73
C GLY A 143 14.58 0.22 8.12
N GLY A 144 15.47 -0.57 8.75
CA GLY A 144 15.82 -1.93 8.31
C GLY A 144 15.78 -2.99 9.41
N ASN A 145 15.49 -2.60 10.65
CA ASN A 145 15.60 -3.47 11.83
C ASN A 145 14.34 -4.33 12.06
N LEU A 146 13.72 -4.81 10.98
CA LEU A 146 12.48 -5.60 11.03
C LEU A 146 12.71 -7.07 11.40
N LEU A 147 13.98 -7.48 11.52
CA LEU A 147 14.41 -8.83 11.82
C LEU A 147 15.12 -8.87 13.18
N ASP A 148 14.88 -9.92 13.96
CA ASP A 148 15.63 -10.19 15.18
C ASP A 148 17.07 -10.65 14.87
N SER A 149 17.87 -10.85 15.92
CA SER A 149 19.26 -11.32 15.79
C SER A 149 19.41 -12.70 15.12
N SER A 150 18.31 -13.46 15.04
CA SER A 150 18.24 -14.76 14.36
C SER A 150 17.72 -14.65 12.92
N GLY A 151 17.43 -13.44 12.44
CA GLY A 151 16.88 -13.18 11.11
C GLY A 151 15.38 -13.41 10.98
N ASN A 152 14.65 -13.62 12.08
CA ASN A 152 13.20 -13.80 12.04
C ASN A 152 12.47 -12.45 12.08
N PRO A 153 11.33 -12.31 11.37
CA PRO A 153 10.52 -11.10 11.45
C PRO A 153 10.05 -10.78 12.87
N ILE A 154 10.24 -9.53 13.31
CA ILE A 154 9.76 -9.04 14.61
C ILE A 154 8.26 -8.78 14.48
N ALA A 155 7.45 -9.72 14.96
CA ALA A 155 5.99 -9.74 14.76
C ALA A 155 5.29 -8.41 15.08
N ASN A 156 5.68 -7.73 16.16
CA ASN A 156 5.05 -6.48 16.57
C ASN A 156 5.41 -5.28 15.68
N GLN A 157 6.58 -5.29 15.03
CA GLN A 157 6.97 -4.22 14.09
C GLN A 157 6.35 -4.45 12.70
N ILE A 158 6.41 -5.69 12.21
CA ILE A 158 5.92 -6.00 10.87
C ILE A 158 4.39 -5.93 10.77
N LYS A 159 3.65 -6.19 11.85
CA LYS A 159 2.18 -6.29 11.81
C LYS A 159 1.49 -5.00 11.34
N PHE A 160 2.07 -3.83 11.59
CA PHE A 160 1.47 -2.56 11.17
C PHE A 160 1.85 -2.19 9.72
N LEU A 161 3.03 -2.64 9.27
CA LEU A 161 3.57 -2.41 7.93
C LEU A 161 3.04 -3.41 6.90
N VAL A 162 2.78 -4.66 7.29
CA VAL A 162 2.29 -5.73 6.43
C VAL A 162 0.76 -5.63 6.28
N ARG A 163 0.32 -4.74 5.40
CA ARG A 163 -1.10 -4.39 5.24
C ARG A 163 -1.68 -5.03 3.97
N PRO A 164 -2.97 -5.38 3.92
CA PRO A 164 -3.65 -5.59 2.65
C PRO A 164 -3.69 -4.29 1.85
N TYR A 165 -3.40 -4.35 0.55
CA TYR A 165 -3.44 -3.17 -0.32
C TYR A 165 -3.71 -3.56 -1.78
N PRO A 166 -4.39 -2.69 -2.57
CA PRO A 166 -4.50 -2.88 -4.01
C PRO A 166 -3.14 -2.68 -4.68
N MET A 167 -2.60 -3.76 -5.25
CA MET A 167 -1.36 -3.72 -6.05
C MET A 167 -1.61 -3.12 -7.43
N ALA A 168 -2.81 -3.34 -7.98
CA ALA A 168 -3.25 -2.79 -9.25
C ALA A 168 -4.77 -2.66 -9.26
N THR A 169 -5.28 -1.57 -9.82
CA THR A 169 -6.71 -1.31 -9.99
C THR A 169 -6.96 -0.69 -11.36
N ARG A 170 -7.90 -1.25 -12.12
CA ARG A 170 -8.47 -0.64 -13.32
C ARG A 170 -9.61 0.27 -12.90
N GLY A 171 -9.31 1.54 -12.68
CA GLY A 171 -10.29 2.51 -12.19
C GLY A 171 -9.65 3.58 -11.31
N SER A 172 -10.50 4.41 -10.72
CA SER A 172 -10.07 5.45 -9.79
C SER A 172 -10.38 5.02 -8.35
N PRO A 173 -9.39 4.91 -7.46
CA PRO A 173 -9.61 4.70 -6.03
C PRO A 173 -10.55 5.76 -5.44
N ILE A 174 -11.45 5.34 -4.56
CA ILE A 174 -12.39 6.22 -3.85
C ILE A 174 -12.05 6.25 -2.36
N ASN A 175 -11.87 5.06 -1.75
CA ASN A 175 -11.60 4.93 -0.33
C ASN A 175 -10.77 3.67 -0.06
N LEU A 176 -9.84 3.75 0.88
CA LEU A 176 -9.02 2.63 1.34
C LEU A 176 -8.86 2.76 2.85
N SER A 177 -9.11 1.68 3.58
CA SER A 177 -8.92 1.63 5.02
C SER A 177 -8.56 0.23 5.48
N PHE A 178 -7.65 0.14 6.43
CA PHE A 178 -7.29 -1.10 7.09
C PHE A 178 -7.11 -0.91 8.59
N ASN A 179 -7.74 -1.77 9.38
CA ASN A 179 -7.53 -1.85 10.82
C ASN A 179 -6.65 -3.07 11.15
N PRO A 180 -5.38 -2.89 11.59
CA PRO A 180 -4.47 -4.00 11.90
C PRO A 180 -4.89 -4.79 13.15
N GLU A 181 -5.68 -4.20 14.04
CA GLU A 181 -6.19 -4.84 15.26
C GLU A 181 -7.30 -5.82 14.93
N THR A 182 -8.32 -5.40 14.18
CA THR A 182 -9.47 -6.24 13.81
C THR A 182 -9.21 -7.09 12.56
N GLY A 183 -8.27 -6.67 11.70
CA GLY A 183 -8.06 -7.24 10.38
C GLY A 183 -9.11 -6.82 9.36
N GLU A 184 -9.96 -5.84 9.67
CA GLU A 184 -10.95 -5.32 8.74
C GLU A 184 -10.28 -4.47 7.66
N PHE A 185 -10.47 -4.87 6.41
CA PHE A 185 -10.02 -4.15 5.23
C PHE A 185 -11.22 -3.75 4.38
N ARG A 186 -11.25 -2.50 3.94
CA ARG A 186 -12.23 -1.99 2.98
C ARG A 186 -11.53 -1.20 1.89
N TYR A 187 -11.87 -1.51 0.65
CA TYR A 187 -11.37 -0.80 -0.53
C TYR A 187 -12.51 -0.52 -1.51
N GLU A 188 -12.59 0.71 -1.98
CA GLU A 188 -13.59 1.18 -2.93
C GLU A 188 -12.92 1.86 -4.10
N PHE A 189 -13.40 1.55 -5.31
CA PHE A 189 -12.92 2.20 -6.53
C PHE A 189 -14.02 2.33 -7.57
N SER A 190 -13.90 3.36 -8.40
CA SER A 190 -14.77 3.60 -9.54
C SER A 190 -14.20 2.92 -10.78
N LEU A 191 -14.91 1.90 -11.26
CA LEU A 191 -14.61 1.15 -12.47
C LEU A 191 -15.37 1.75 -13.66
N ASN A 192 -14.66 2.17 -14.70
CA ASN A 192 -15.28 2.47 -16.00
C ASN A 192 -15.36 1.18 -16.82
N THR A 193 -16.57 0.76 -17.17
CA THR A 193 -16.79 -0.51 -17.88
C THR A 193 -16.68 -0.40 -19.39
N SER A 194 -16.47 0.81 -19.91
CA SER A 194 -16.26 1.03 -21.35
C SER A 194 -15.02 0.27 -21.83
N GLY A 195 -15.20 -0.61 -22.81
CA GLY A 195 -14.12 -1.45 -23.34
C GLY A 195 -13.63 -2.55 -22.40
N LEU A 196 -14.42 -2.94 -21.39
CA LEU A 196 -14.19 -4.18 -20.65
C LEU A 196 -14.80 -5.37 -21.38
N TRP A 197 -14.06 -6.47 -21.41
CA TRP A 197 -14.52 -7.78 -21.86
C TRP A 197 -14.79 -8.68 -20.66
N ALA A 198 -15.37 -9.86 -20.89
CA ALA A 198 -15.50 -10.86 -19.84
C ALA A 198 -14.13 -11.37 -19.40
N ASN A 199 -13.96 -11.60 -18.10
CA ASN A 199 -12.71 -12.04 -17.47
C ASN A 199 -11.55 -11.03 -17.53
N ASP A 200 -11.82 -9.77 -17.88
CA ASP A 200 -10.84 -8.70 -17.71
C ASP A 200 -10.55 -8.50 -16.22
N SER A 201 -9.26 -8.49 -15.86
CA SER A 201 -8.84 -8.19 -14.49
C SER A 201 -9.14 -6.73 -14.16
N VAL A 202 -9.84 -6.50 -13.05
CA VAL A 202 -10.21 -5.16 -12.58
C VAL A 202 -9.41 -4.72 -11.36
N ALA A 203 -8.97 -5.66 -10.52
CA ALA A 203 -8.07 -5.36 -9.42
C ALA A 203 -7.27 -6.59 -8.99
N VAL A 204 -6.09 -6.34 -8.42
CA VAL A 204 -5.31 -7.34 -7.70
C VAL A 204 -4.94 -6.74 -6.34
N ILE A 205 -5.35 -7.41 -5.28
CA ILE A 205 -5.15 -6.97 -3.89
C ILE A 205 -4.20 -7.96 -3.22
N PHE A 206 -3.13 -7.45 -2.63
CA PHE A 206 -2.29 -8.23 -1.72
C PHE A 206 -3.03 -8.45 -0.42
N LEU A 207 -3.03 -9.69 0.08
CA LEU A 207 -3.70 -10.09 1.32
C LEU A 207 -2.72 -10.86 2.21
N PRO A 208 -2.25 -10.28 3.34
CA PRO A 208 -1.28 -10.93 4.21
C PRO A 208 -1.95 -12.00 5.09
N LEU A 209 -2.17 -13.19 4.52
CA LEU A 209 -2.94 -14.25 5.16
C LEU A 209 -2.33 -14.71 6.49
N LYS A 210 -1.02 -14.83 6.57
CA LYS A 210 -0.34 -15.34 7.76
C LYS A 210 -0.40 -14.34 8.92
N GLU A 211 -0.25 -13.06 8.63
CA GLU A 211 -0.11 -12.00 9.63
C GLU A 211 -1.48 -11.52 10.16
N HIS A 212 -2.49 -11.44 9.29
CA HIS A 212 -3.79 -10.85 9.65
C HIS A 212 -4.99 -11.77 9.52
N TYR A 213 -4.89 -12.88 8.77
CA TYR A 213 -6.02 -13.76 8.45
C TYR A 213 -5.68 -15.24 8.65
N ALA A 214 -4.91 -15.56 9.69
CA ALA A 214 -4.39 -16.91 9.92
C ALA A 214 -5.49 -17.97 10.09
N ALA A 215 -6.68 -17.57 10.57
CA ALA A 215 -7.87 -18.41 10.71
C ALA A 215 -8.77 -18.40 9.46
N GLY A 216 -8.35 -17.76 8.38
CA GLY A 216 -9.16 -17.54 7.17
C GLY A 216 -9.53 -16.07 6.95
N ALA A 217 -9.81 -15.75 5.69
CA ALA A 217 -10.28 -14.45 5.24
C ALA A 217 -11.70 -14.58 4.64
N PHE A 218 -12.64 -13.80 5.16
CA PHE A 218 -13.98 -13.69 4.62
C PHE A 218 -14.06 -12.48 3.69
N VAL A 219 -14.29 -12.72 2.40
CA VAL A 219 -14.28 -11.70 1.35
C VAL A 219 -15.70 -11.42 0.87
N ARG A 220 -16.08 -10.15 0.85
CA ARG A 220 -17.33 -9.64 0.26
C ARG A 220 -17.02 -8.64 -0.83
N ILE A 221 -17.67 -8.79 -1.98
CA ILE A 221 -17.51 -7.89 -3.13
C ILE A 221 -18.88 -7.43 -3.61
N SER A 222 -19.00 -6.13 -3.84
CA SER A 222 -20.15 -5.50 -4.49
C SER A 222 -19.67 -4.71 -5.71
N PRO A 223 -20.35 -4.79 -6.86
CA PRO A 223 -21.50 -5.65 -7.16
C PRO A 223 -21.11 -7.14 -7.32
N GLN A 224 -22.06 -8.06 -7.12
CA GLN A 224 -21.86 -9.52 -7.24
C GLN A 224 -21.46 -10.01 -8.65
N LEU A 225 -21.56 -9.12 -9.64
CA LEU A 225 -21.08 -9.32 -11.00
C LEU A 225 -19.55 -9.28 -11.09
N ILE A 226 -18.86 -8.69 -10.11
CA ILE A 226 -17.41 -8.83 -9.98
C ILE A 226 -17.11 -10.18 -9.33
N LYS A 227 -16.35 -11.00 -10.05
CA LYS A 227 -15.90 -12.31 -9.57
C LYS A 227 -14.52 -12.18 -8.95
N PHE A 228 -14.18 -13.12 -8.07
CA PHE A 228 -12.88 -13.14 -7.42
C PHE A 228 -12.37 -14.55 -7.14
N VAL A 229 -11.05 -14.65 -7.04
CA VAL A 229 -10.34 -15.81 -6.48
C VAL A 229 -9.28 -15.29 -5.54
N LEU A 230 -9.14 -15.98 -4.41
CA LEU A 230 -8.03 -15.79 -3.50
C LEU A 230 -7.03 -16.93 -3.73
N GLU A 231 -5.86 -16.59 -4.28
CA GLU A 231 -4.76 -17.51 -4.52
C GLU A 231 -3.55 -17.07 -3.73
N ARG A 232 -3.14 -17.87 -2.73
CA ARG A 232 -2.08 -17.48 -1.78
C ARG A 232 -2.41 -16.10 -1.18
N ASN A 233 -1.49 -15.15 -1.24
CA ASN A 233 -1.68 -13.79 -0.73
C ASN A 233 -2.22 -12.81 -1.80
N ARG A 234 -2.93 -13.29 -2.83
CA ARG A 234 -3.45 -12.44 -3.92
C ARG A 234 -4.94 -12.68 -4.14
N LEU A 235 -5.73 -11.66 -3.84
CA LEU A 235 -7.13 -11.59 -4.21
C LEU A 235 -7.23 -10.93 -5.59
N ARG A 236 -7.61 -11.70 -6.61
CA ARG A 236 -7.80 -11.21 -7.99
C ARG A 236 -9.28 -10.99 -8.24
N LEU A 237 -9.62 -9.85 -8.83
CA LEU A 237 -10.99 -9.50 -9.24
C LEU A 237 -11.07 -9.41 -10.76
N TRP A 238 -12.18 -9.87 -11.34
CA TRP A 238 -12.47 -9.76 -12.76
C TRP A 238 -13.96 -9.56 -13.06
N THR A 239 -14.24 -9.07 -14.26
CA THR A 239 -15.61 -8.89 -14.79
C THR A 239 -16.26 -10.22 -15.15
N SER A 240 -17.57 -10.33 -14.95
CA SER A 240 -18.39 -11.40 -15.55
C SER A 240 -19.05 -10.95 -16.86
N LEU A 241 -19.58 -11.90 -17.64
CA LEU A 241 -20.34 -11.63 -18.87
C LEU A 241 -21.63 -10.85 -18.55
N GLY A 242 -21.73 -9.63 -19.08
CA GLY A 242 -22.94 -8.81 -19.06
C GLY A 242 -23.23 -8.10 -17.73
N GLY A 243 -23.97 -6.98 -17.82
CA GLY A 243 -24.66 -6.36 -16.68
C GLY A 243 -23.98 -5.16 -16.01
N LEU A 244 -22.69 -4.90 -16.25
CA LEU A 244 -22.00 -3.71 -15.74
C LEU A 244 -21.83 -2.67 -16.86
N ILE A 245 -22.64 -1.62 -16.83
CA ILE A 245 -22.63 -0.56 -17.86
C ILE A 245 -22.28 0.78 -17.21
N GLY A 246 -21.32 1.49 -17.80
CA GLY A 246 -20.92 2.83 -17.39
C GLY A 246 -19.93 2.84 -16.23
N GLN A 247 -20.14 3.76 -15.30
CA GLN A 247 -19.30 3.93 -14.13
C GLN A 247 -19.90 3.16 -12.95
N VAL A 248 -19.14 2.20 -12.42
CA VAL A 248 -19.58 1.29 -11.37
C VAL A 248 -18.67 1.43 -10.16
N ASN A 249 -19.26 1.64 -8.98
CA ASN A 249 -18.49 1.61 -7.74
C ASN A 249 -18.35 0.16 -7.28
N VAL A 250 -17.10 -0.29 -7.18
CA VAL A 250 -16.75 -1.62 -6.67
C VAL A 250 -16.27 -1.47 -5.24
N THR A 251 -16.87 -2.21 -4.32
CA THR A 251 -16.49 -2.28 -2.90
C THR A 251 -16.00 -3.68 -2.58
N VAL A 252 -14.81 -3.75 -1.97
CA VAL A 252 -14.20 -4.98 -1.44
C VAL A 252 -14.11 -4.83 0.07
N THR A 253 -14.66 -5.79 0.80
CA THR A 253 -14.54 -5.88 2.26
C THR A 253 -13.96 -7.23 2.63
N ILE A 254 -12.95 -7.23 3.51
CA ILE A 254 -12.30 -8.44 3.99
C ILE A 254 -12.23 -8.39 5.50
N THR A 255 -12.68 -9.46 6.16
CA THR A 255 -12.61 -9.63 7.62
C THR A 255 -11.98 -10.97 7.96
N ARG A 256 -11.55 -11.14 9.21
CA ARG A 256 -11.11 -12.45 9.72
C ARG A 256 -12.26 -13.43 9.79
N GLY A 257 -11.94 -14.71 9.60
CA GLY A 257 -12.88 -15.83 9.74
C GLY A 257 -13.20 -16.50 8.41
N CYS A 258 -14.00 -17.57 8.49
CA CYS A 258 -14.42 -18.33 7.32
C CYS A 258 -15.79 -17.86 6.83
N PRO A 259 -16.08 -18.03 5.52
CA PRO A 259 -17.42 -17.84 5.01
C PRO A 259 -18.41 -18.75 5.75
N PRO A 260 -19.65 -18.29 6.03
CA PRO A 260 -20.70 -19.20 6.44
C PRO A 260 -20.86 -20.30 5.37
N THR A 261 -21.09 -21.54 5.80
CA THR A 261 -21.10 -22.79 5.01
C THR A 261 -21.99 -22.79 3.75
N ASN A 262 -22.82 -21.76 3.57
CA ASN A 262 -23.72 -21.60 2.42
C ASN A 262 -23.20 -20.63 1.33
N GLN A 263 -22.00 -20.07 1.46
CA GLN A 263 -21.38 -19.22 0.42
C GLN A 263 -20.17 -19.92 -0.21
N SER A 264 -20.41 -20.62 -1.32
CA SER A 264 -19.37 -21.23 -2.13
C SER A 264 -18.39 -20.17 -2.63
N THR A 265 -17.21 -20.12 -2.00
CA THR A 265 -16.04 -19.47 -2.56
C THR A 265 -15.31 -20.55 -3.36
N THR A 266 -15.32 -20.46 -4.69
CA THR A 266 -14.59 -21.38 -5.57
C THR A 266 -13.09 -21.17 -5.38
N LEU A 267 -12.52 -21.82 -4.36
CA LEU A 267 -11.08 -22.08 -4.26
C LEU A 267 -10.77 -23.24 -5.21
N SER A 268 -10.38 -22.93 -6.46
CA SER A 268 -10.01 -23.98 -7.42
C SER A 268 -8.56 -24.43 -7.17
N PRO A 269 -8.28 -25.73 -6.97
CA PRO A 269 -6.94 -26.28 -7.07
C PRO A 269 -6.66 -26.62 -8.54
N LEU A 270 -5.69 -25.93 -9.16
CA LEU A 270 -5.20 -26.36 -10.48
C LEU A 270 -4.25 -27.54 -10.31
N SER A 271 -4.67 -28.69 -10.83
CA SER A 271 -3.87 -29.90 -11.01
C SER A 271 -2.74 -29.66 -12.00
N SER A 272 -1.50 -29.81 -11.54
CA SER A 272 -0.32 -29.85 -12.42
C SER A 272 -0.19 -31.25 -13.04
N THR A 273 -0.74 -31.44 -14.23
CA THR A 273 -0.29 -32.50 -15.13
C THR A 273 0.71 -31.89 -16.11
N ALA A 274 1.99 -31.99 -15.76
CA ALA A 274 3.08 -31.85 -16.72
C ALA A 274 3.91 -33.14 -16.62
N SER A 275 3.69 -34.04 -17.58
CA SER A 275 4.57 -35.15 -17.86
C SER A 275 5.89 -34.61 -18.39
N SER A 276 7.01 -35.06 -17.83
CA SER A 276 8.33 -34.92 -18.43
C SER A 276 9.13 -36.20 -18.18
N PRO A 277 9.83 -36.73 -19.20
CA PRO A 277 10.58 -37.95 -19.07
C PRO A 277 11.92 -37.72 -18.36
N SER A 278 12.34 -38.79 -17.69
CA SER A 278 13.57 -39.04 -16.96
C SER A 278 14.86 -38.64 -17.68
N SER A 279 15.79 -38.01 -16.96
CA SER A 279 17.18 -38.50 -16.86
C SER A 279 17.90 -37.95 -15.62
N THR A 280 18.78 -38.79 -15.12
CA THR A 280 19.45 -38.84 -13.82
C THR A 280 20.57 -37.82 -13.59
N LEU A 281 20.67 -37.30 -12.37
CA LEU A 281 21.83 -37.44 -11.45
C LEU A 281 21.65 -36.52 -10.22
N SER A 282 21.55 -37.13 -9.04
CA SER A 282 21.52 -36.44 -7.73
C SER A 282 22.94 -36.10 -7.25
N PRO A 283 23.07 -35.13 -6.33
CA PRO A 283 23.35 -35.53 -4.96
C PRO A 283 22.37 -34.91 -3.95
N SER A 284 22.14 -35.70 -2.90
CA SER A 284 21.21 -35.54 -1.80
C SER A 284 21.45 -34.30 -0.96
N PHE A 285 20.45 -33.42 -0.88
CA PHE A 285 20.20 -32.54 0.26
C PHE A 285 18.86 -32.91 0.87
N SER A 286 18.88 -33.36 2.12
CA SER A 286 17.71 -33.67 2.92
C SER A 286 16.93 -32.39 3.25
N THR A 287 15.80 -32.18 2.58
CA THR A 287 14.80 -31.16 2.91
C THR A 287 13.96 -31.62 4.11
N PRO A 288 13.69 -30.76 5.10
CA PRO A 288 12.67 -31.04 6.10
C PRO A 288 11.29 -31.00 5.43
N THR A 289 10.50 -32.05 5.64
CA THR A 289 9.10 -32.14 5.27
C THR A 289 8.31 -30.93 5.75
N SER A 290 7.92 -30.04 4.83
CA SER A 290 6.92 -29.02 5.11
C SER A 290 5.56 -29.70 5.21
N THR A 291 5.07 -29.90 6.43
CA THR A 291 3.67 -30.21 6.68
C THR A 291 2.84 -29.04 6.15
N SER A 292 2.11 -29.27 5.05
CA SER A 292 1.07 -28.36 4.58
C SER A 292 0.04 -28.21 5.70
N SER A 293 0.07 -27.07 6.40
CA SER A 293 -0.97 -26.74 7.37
C SER A 293 -2.32 -26.76 6.62
N PRO A 294 -3.31 -27.54 7.06
CA PRO A 294 -4.62 -27.54 6.43
C PRO A 294 -5.20 -26.12 6.49
N ASN A 295 -5.77 -25.69 5.37
CA ASN A 295 -6.49 -24.42 5.27
C ASN A 295 -7.61 -24.45 6.34
N PRO A 296 -7.66 -23.52 7.31
CA PRO A 296 -8.62 -23.58 8.42
C PRO A 296 -10.09 -23.43 8.00
N CYS A 297 -10.34 -23.09 6.73
CA CYS A 297 -11.67 -23.02 6.13
C CYS A 297 -12.01 -24.21 5.19
N LYS A 298 -11.42 -25.38 5.44
CA LYS A 298 -11.83 -26.65 4.79
C LYS A 298 -12.67 -27.50 5.71
#